data_AF-A0A8T3W1J0-F1
#
_entry.id   AF-A0A8T3W1J0-F1
#
_cell.length_a   1.000
_cell.length_b   1.000
_cell.length_c   1.000
_cell.angle_alpha   90.00
_cell.angle_beta   90.00
_cell.angle_gamma   90.00
#
_symmetry.space_group_name_H-M   'P 1'
#
loop_
_entity.id
_entity.type
_entity.pdbx_description
1 polymer ?
#
loop_
_entity_poly.entity_id
_entity_poly.type
_entity_poly.pdbx_seq_one_letter_code
_entity_poly.pdbx_strand_id
1 'polypeptide(L)'
;MKRVVVKKGKKVITREGSFVIRLSNRLIKELKPYSKKIQVVGSIRRKEKNPVDIDIVLIPKDKQRLENFMKMKGKFLQGGEHESSWKIEGVKVELYYTTENELGAALLAYSSRFGAGIGLRVVALRKGFKLNSHGLFDRRTGKRIAGKTETEIYHALGREYKEPWER
;
A
#
# COMPACT_ATOMS: atom_id res chain seq x y z
N MET A 1 -21.86 11.85 5.77
CA MET A 1 -21.61 13.25 5.37
C MET A 1 -20.28 13.33 4.60
N LYS A 2 -20.09 14.32 3.71
CA LYS A 2 -18.77 14.64 3.14
C LYS A 2 -18.04 15.55 4.13
N ARG A 3 -16.72 15.41 4.24
CA ARG A 3 -15.85 16.27 5.06
C ARG A 3 -14.64 16.74 4.26
N VAL A 4 -14.11 17.89 4.65
CA VAL A 4 -12.87 18.45 4.09
C VAL A 4 -11.75 18.23 5.09
N VAL A 5 -10.64 17.67 4.64
CA VAL A 5 -9.45 17.41 5.47
C VAL A 5 -8.21 17.90 4.74
N VAL A 6 -7.20 18.35 5.48
CA VAL A 6 -5.89 18.69 4.90
C VAL A 6 -4.99 17.47 4.97
N LYS A 7 -4.56 16.96 3.81
CA LYS A 7 -3.61 15.84 3.69
C LYS A 7 -2.41 16.29 2.87
N LYS A 8 -1.20 16.25 3.48
CA LYS A 8 0.06 16.70 2.85
C LYS A 8 -0.05 18.10 2.21
N GLY A 9 -0.62 19.04 2.96
CA GLY A 9 -0.81 20.43 2.50
C GLY A 9 -1.93 20.65 1.47
N LYS A 10 -2.64 19.59 1.04
CA LYS A 10 -3.73 19.69 0.07
C LYS A 10 -5.08 19.45 0.72
N LYS A 11 -6.10 20.24 0.35
CA LYS A 11 -7.49 19.99 0.75
C LYS A 11 -8.02 18.76 0.01
N VAL A 12 -8.57 17.80 0.75
CA VAL A 12 -9.17 16.57 0.23
C VAL A 12 -10.61 16.49 0.72
N ILE A 13 -11.53 16.26 -0.22
CA ILE A 13 -12.93 15.98 0.10
C ILE A 13 -13.11 14.46 0.18
N THR A 14 -13.53 13.99 1.36
CA THR A 14 -13.73 12.56 1.65
C THR A 14 -15.01 12.34 2.47
N ARG A 15 -15.22 11.09 2.91
CA ARG A 15 -16.31 10.66 3.80
C ARG A 15 -15.81 10.51 5.23
N GLU A 16 -16.72 10.27 6.16
CA GLU A 16 -16.38 9.93 7.54
C GLU A 16 -15.47 8.71 7.63
N GLY A 17 -14.56 8.69 8.61
CA GLY A 17 -13.56 7.61 8.75
C GLY A 17 -14.20 6.22 8.84
N SER A 18 -15.30 6.08 9.58
CA SER A 18 -16.04 4.82 9.68
C SER A 18 -16.61 4.35 8.34
N PHE A 19 -17.05 5.30 7.49
CA PHE A 19 -17.51 4.98 6.13
C PHE A 19 -16.34 4.49 5.27
N VAL A 20 -15.19 5.17 5.33
CA VAL A 20 -13.98 4.78 4.58
C VAL A 20 -13.54 3.36 4.96
N ILE A 21 -13.55 3.01 6.25
CA ILE A 21 -13.22 1.67 6.74
C ILE A 21 -14.22 0.62 6.22
N ARG A 22 -15.54 0.90 6.30
CA ARG A 22 -16.56 -0.02 5.77
C ARG A 22 -16.42 -0.23 4.26
N LEU A 23 -16.18 0.84 3.50
CA LEU A 23 -15.94 0.77 2.06
C LEU A 23 -14.69 -0.07 1.76
N SER A 24 -13.60 0.12 2.50
CA SER A 24 -12.39 -0.70 2.35
C SER A 24 -12.67 -2.18 2.56
N ASN A 25 -13.37 -2.54 3.64
CA ASN A 25 -13.74 -3.94 3.92
C ASN A 25 -14.61 -4.55 2.81
N ARG A 26 -15.54 -3.77 2.23
CA ARG A 26 -16.34 -4.23 1.08
C ARG A 26 -15.46 -4.45 -0.14
N LEU A 27 -14.60 -3.49 -0.50
CA LEU A 27 -13.71 -3.60 -1.65
C LEU A 27 -12.74 -4.79 -1.52
N ILE A 28 -12.18 -5.06 -0.33
CA ILE A 28 -11.33 -6.23 -0.12
C ILE A 28 -12.09 -7.53 -0.42
N LYS A 29 -13.34 -7.66 0.03
CA LYS A 29 -14.17 -8.84 -0.27
C LYS A 29 -14.45 -8.98 -1.76
N GLU A 30 -14.81 -7.87 -2.41
CA GLU A 30 -15.15 -7.83 -3.84
C GLU A 30 -13.94 -8.07 -4.76
N LEU A 31 -12.73 -7.65 -4.36
CA LEU A 31 -11.51 -7.77 -5.14
C LEU A 31 -10.77 -9.10 -4.90
N LYS A 32 -11.11 -9.84 -3.84
CA LYS A 32 -10.51 -11.14 -3.51
C LYS A 32 -10.58 -12.15 -4.66
N PRO A 33 -11.69 -12.30 -5.41
CA PRO A 33 -11.76 -13.22 -6.57
C PRO A 33 -10.74 -12.89 -7.66
N TYR A 34 -10.40 -11.61 -7.85
CA TYR A 34 -9.48 -11.11 -8.89
C TYR A 34 -8.02 -11.09 -8.45
N SER A 35 -7.72 -11.42 -7.19
CA SER A 35 -6.39 -11.25 -6.59
C SER A 35 -5.86 -12.57 -6.07
N LYS A 36 -4.60 -12.90 -6.36
CA LYS A 36 -3.88 -14.02 -5.71
C LYS A 36 -3.65 -13.72 -4.23
N LYS A 37 -3.24 -12.48 -3.93
CA LYS A 37 -3.12 -11.92 -2.58
C LYS A 37 -3.63 -10.49 -2.59
N ILE A 38 -4.22 -10.05 -1.48
CA ILE A 38 -4.78 -8.71 -1.32
C ILE A 38 -4.69 -8.27 0.14
N GLN A 39 -4.34 -7.01 0.38
CA GLN A 39 -4.20 -6.46 1.72
C GLN A 39 -4.47 -4.96 1.70
N VAL A 40 -5.31 -4.48 2.62
CA VAL A 40 -5.41 -3.04 2.89
C VAL A 40 -4.12 -2.56 3.56
N VAL A 41 -3.58 -1.44 3.07
CA VAL A 41 -2.35 -0.80 3.57
C VAL A 41 -2.66 0.61 4.06
N GLY A 42 -1.66 1.48 4.12
CA GLY A 42 -1.85 2.89 4.48
C GLY A 42 -2.36 3.09 5.90
N SER A 43 -3.11 4.18 6.07
CA SER A 43 -3.63 4.60 7.38
C SER A 43 -4.59 3.59 8.01
N ILE A 44 -5.36 2.88 7.20
CA ILE A 44 -6.31 1.85 7.68
C ILE A 44 -5.55 0.70 8.32
N ARG A 45 -4.48 0.19 7.68
CA ARG A 45 -3.65 -0.89 8.23
C ARG A 45 -2.96 -0.49 9.54
N ARG A 46 -2.64 0.79 9.71
CA ARG A 46 -2.07 1.35 10.94
C ARG A 46 -3.10 1.67 12.03
N LYS A 47 -4.38 1.33 11.82
CA LYS A 47 -5.48 1.57 12.77
C LYS A 47 -5.72 3.06 13.07
N GLU A 48 -5.43 3.96 12.12
CA GLU A 48 -5.75 5.38 12.27
C GLU A 48 -7.27 5.57 12.40
N LYS A 49 -7.72 6.40 13.36
CA LYS A 49 -9.16 6.59 13.66
C LYS A 49 -9.95 7.18 12.50
N ASN A 50 -9.30 8.02 11.69
CA ASN A 50 -9.95 8.88 10.70
C ASN A 50 -9.26 8.80 9.32
N PRO A 51 -9.26 7.63 8.66
CA PRO A 51 -8.66 7.48 7.34
C PRO A 51 -9.37 8.39 6.32
N VAL A 52 -8.61 8.86 5.34
CA VAL A 52 -9.03 9.83 4.32
C VAL A 52 -9.26 9.17 2.96
N ASP A 53 -8.51 8.12 2.70
CA ASP A 53 -8.48 7.33 1.48
C ASP A 53 -8.22 5.86 1.82
N ILE A 54 -8.30 5.03 0.78
CA ILE A 54 -8.12 3.58 0.88
C ILE A 54 -6.94 3.22 -0.01
N ASP A 55 -5.92 2.61 0.57
CA ASP A 55 -4.76 2.08 -0.14
C ASP A 55 -4.79 0.55 -0.07
N ILE A 56 -4.63 -0.15 -1.19
CA ILE A 56 -4.67 -1.61 -1.26
C ILE A 56 -3.47 -2.11 -2.07
N VAL A 57 -2.72 -3.05 -1.50
CA VAL A 57 -1.71 -3.83 -2.24
C VAL A 57 -2.33 -5.16 -2.66
N LEU A 58 -2.17 -5.54 -3.92
CA LEU A 58 -2.66 -6.82 -4.43
C LEU A 58 -1.77 -7.40 -5.53
N ILE A 59 -1.85 -8.72 -5.69
CA ILE A 59 -1.26 -9.45 -6.80
C ILE A 59 -2.43 -9.85 -7.73
N PRO A 60 -2.58 -9.22 -8.90
CA PRO A 60 -3.71 -9.52 -9.78
C PRO A 60 -3.57 -10.94 -10.36
N LYS A 61 -4.69 -11.68 -10.47
CA LYS A 61 -4.74 -12.92 -11.27
C LYS A 61 -4.78 -12.59 -12.76
N ASP A 62 -5.59 -11.60 -13.09
CA ASP A 62 -5.73 -10.99 -14.40
C ASP A 62 -5.98 -9.49 -14.18
N LYS A 63 -5.00 -8.68 -14.59
CA LYS A 63 -5.03 -7.23 -14.37
C LYS A 63 -6.14 -6.56 -15.17
N GLN A 64 -6.33 -6.96 -16.43
CA GLN A 64 -7.34 -6.35 -17.31
C GLN A 64 -8.75 -6.61 -16.77
N ARG A 65 -9.00 -7.84 -16.30
CA ARG A 65 -10.30 -8.20 -15.71
C ARG A 65 -10.57 -7.47 -14.40
N LEU A 66 -9.54 -7.29 -13.55
CA LEU A 66 -9.64 -6.50 -12.32
C LEU A 66 -9.95 -5.02 -12.63
N GLU A 67 -9.27 -4.42 -13.60
CA GLU A 67 -9.50 -3.03 -13.97
C GLU A 67 -10.87 -2.81 -14.60
N ASN A 68 -11.35 -3.74 -15.41
CA ASN A 68 -12.72 -3.70 -15.94
C ASN A 68 -13.75 -3.78 -14.80
N PHE A 69 -13.51 -4.60 -13.78
CA PHE A 69 -14.35 -4.62 -12.58
C PHE A 69 -14.33 -3.27 -11.84
N MET A 70 -13.16 -2.66 -11.66
CA MET A 70 -13.02 -1.36 -11.01
C MET A 70 -13.74 -0.23 -11.75
N LYS A 71 -13.79 -0.26 -13.09
CA LYS A 71 -14.57 0.70 -13.90
C LYS A 71 -16.06 0.68 -13.58
N MET A 72 -16.61 -0.48 -13.18
CA MET A 72 -18.01 -0.58 -12.76
C MET A 72 -18.25 -0.02 -11.34
N LYS A 73 -17.21 0.16 -10.53
CA LYS A 73 -17.31 0.60 -9.14
C LYS A 73 -17.13 2.11 -8.96
N GLY A 74 -16.42 2.77 -9.88
CA GLY A 74 -16.22 4.21 -9.78
C GLY A 74 -15.40 4.80 -10.91
N LYS A 75 -15.10 6.09 -10.77
CA LYS A 75 -14.40 6.87 -11.78
C LYS A 75 -12.90 6.60 -11.73
N PHE A 76 -12.31 6.21 -12.86
CA PHE A 76 -10.85 6.17 -13.02
C PHE A 76 -10.26 7.59 -12.93
N LEU A 77 -9.14 7.72 -12.22
CA LEU A 77 -8.43 8.99 -12.06
C LEU A 77 -7.11 8.98 -12.84
N GLN A 78 -6.27 7.98 -12.59
CA GLN A 78 -4.95 7.80 -13.19
C GLN A 78 -4.46 6.38 -12.93
N GLY A 79 -3.42 5.93 -13.64
CA GLY A 79 -2.82 4.62 -13.42
C GLY A 79 -1.86 4.21 -14.52
N GLY A 80 -1.21 3.07 -14.33
CA GLY A 80 -0.24 2.50 -15.25
C GLY A 80 0.09 1.06 -14.90
N GLU A 81 1.32 0.63 -15.17
CA GLU A 81 1.74 -0.77 -14.98
C GLU A 81 1.62 -1.25 -13.52
N HIS A 82 2.00 -0.40 -12.56
CA HIS A 82 2.15 -0.80 -11.15
C HIS A 82 1.08 -0.25 -10.21
N GLU A 83 0.23 0.67 -10.65
CA GLU A 83 -0.80 1.26 -9.81
C GLU A 83 -2.01 1.75 -10.59
N SER A 84 -3.16 1.87 -9.91
CA SER A 84 -4.33 2.56 -10.43
C SER A 84 -5.13 3.27 -9.33
N SER A 85 -5.64 4.44 -9.68
CA SER A 85 -6.30 5.37 -8.77
C SER A 85 -7.74 5.61 -9.20
N TRP A 86 -8.66 5.54 -8.24
CA TRP A 86 -10.10 5.56 -8.48
C TRP A 86 -10.81 6.47 -7.47
N LYS A 87 -11.96 7.00 -7.89
CA LYS A 87 -12.92 7.67 -7.01
C LYS A 87 -14.18 6.80 -6.92
N ILE A 88 -14.36 6.15 -5.77
CA ILE A 88 -15.48 5.25 -5.48
C ILE A 88 -16.28 5.85 -4.32
N GLU A 89 -17.58 6.12 -4.55
CA GLU A 89 -18.49 6.66 -3.54
C GLU A 89 -17.96 7.91 -2.80
N GLY A 90 -17.20 8.74 -3.52
CA GLY A 90 -16.61 9.97 -2.97
C GLY A 90 -15.32 9.75 -2.17
N VAL A 91 -14.78 8.53 -2.11
CA VAL A 91 -13.49 8.19 -1.46
C VAL A 91 -12.44 7.88 -2.52
N LYS A 92 -11.21 8.36 -2.33
CA LYS A 92 -10.08 7.99 -3.20
C LYS A 92 -9.62 6.58 -2.84
N VAL A 93 -9.46 5.72 -3.83
CA VAL A 93 -8.97 4.34 -3.69
C VAL A 93 -7.75 4.17 -4.58
N GLU A 94 -6.63 3.75 -4.00
CA GLU A 94 -5.38 3.45 -4.70
C GLU A 94 -5.14 1.94 -4.66
N LEU A 95 -4.91 1.35 -5.82
CA LEU A 95 -4.50 -0.05 -5.97
C LEU A 95 -3.04 -0.08 -6.38
N TYR A 96 -2.22 -0.84 -5.65
CA TYR A 96 -0.82 -1.10 -5.93
C TYR A 96 -0.66 -2.56 -6.36
N TYR A 97 -0.20 -2.76 -7.58
CA TYR A 97 0.03 -4.09 -8.16
C TYR A 97 1.43 -4.56 -7.85
N THR A 98 1.56 -5.80 -7.40
CA THR A 98 2.85 -6.37 -6.99
C THR A 98 2.95 -7.85 -7.36
N THR A 99 4.09 -8.47 -7.04
CA THR A 99 4.35 -9.90 -7.21
C THR A 99 4.64 -10.56 -5.86
N GLU A 100 4.68 -11.89 -5.81
CA GLU A 100 4.94 -12.62 -4.56
C GLU A 100 6.30 -12.29 -3.95
N ASN A 101 7.30 -12.04 -4.80
CA ASN A 101 8.66 -11.70 -4.38
C ASN A 101 8.78 -10.27 -3.82
N GLU A 102 7.80 -9.42 -4.10
CA GLU A 102 7.80 -7.98 -3.78
C GLU A 102 6.77 -7.63 -2.69
N LEU A 103 5.87 -8.56 -2.35
CA LEU A 103 4.73 -8.31 -1.48
C LEU A 103 5.14 -7.66 -0.15
N GLY A 104 6.13 -8.21 0.54
CA GLY A 104 6.62 -7.67 1.81
C GLY A 104 7.12 -6.23 1.68
N ALA A 105 7.87 -5.95 0.61
CA ALA A 105 8.40 -4.61 0.36
C ALA A 105 7.28 -3.61 0.01
N ALA A 106 6.29 -4.02 -0.79
CA ALA A 106 5.13 -3.21 -1.13
C ALA A 106 4.30 -2.91 0.13
N LEU A 107 4.00 -3.93 0.95
CA LEU A 107 3.30 -3.77 2.22
C LEU A 107 4.01 -2.75 3.12
N LEU A 108 5.33 -2.85 3.23
CA LEU A 108 6.14 -1.94 4.03
C LEU A 108 6.12 -0.50 3.50
N ALA A 109 6.31 -0.34 2.19
CA ALA A 109 6.36 0.95 1.52
C ALA A 109 5.04 1.71 1.66
N TYR A 110 3.91 1.04 1.44
CA TYR A 110 2.59 1.67 1.42
C TYR A 110 1.90 1.68 2.79
N SER A 111 2.47 1.04 3.82
CA SER A 111 1.94 1.09 5.20
C SER A 111 2.73 2.01 6.13
N SER A 112 3.83 2.61 5.68
CA SER A 112 4.64 3.50 6.52
C SER A 112 3.95 4.83 6.79
N ARG A 113 4.08 5.36 8.01
CA ARG A 113 3.79 6.79 8.27
C ARG A 113 4.71 7.66 7.43
N PHE A 114 4.28 8.90 7.17
CA PHE A 114 5.17 9.87 6.53
C PHE A 114 6.45 10.00 7.35
N GLY A 115 7.61 9.79 6.72
CA GLY A 115 8.91 9.78 7.41
C GLY A 115 9.40 8.42 7.93
N ALA A 116 8.53 7.52 8.40
CA ALA A 116 8.96 6.23 8.97
C ALA A 116 9.73 5.34 7.97
N GLY A 117 9.31 5.35 6.69
CA GLY A 117 10.02 4.64 5.63
C GLY A 117 11.43 5.18 5.35
N ILE A 118 11.73 6.42 5.73
CA ILE A 118 13.06 7.03 5.57
C ILE A 118 14.05 6.36 6.52
N GLY A 119 13.66 6.11 7.78
CA GLY A 119 14.54 5.48 8.77
C GLY A 119 15.05 4.11 8.34
N LEU A 120 14.16 3.24 7.82
CA LEU A 120 14.56 1.93 7.30
C LEU A 120 15.47 2.03 6.07
N ARG A 121 15.22 3.00 5.18
CA ARG A 121 16.09 3.24 4.02
C ARG A 121 17.48 3.74 4.41
N VAL A 122 17.58 4.59 5.43
CA VAL A 122 18.87 5.04 5.99
C VAL A 122 19.65 3.86 6.56
N VAL A 123 18.98 2.93 7.24
CA VAL A 123 19.60 1.72 7.79
C VAL A 123 20.08 0.80 6.68
N ALA A 124 19.23 0.57 5.66
CA ALA A 124 19.61 -0.18 4.47
C ALA A 124 20.85 0.42 3.81
N LEU A 125 20.87 1.75 3.63
CA LEU A 125 21.97 2.47 3.00
C LEU A 125 23.30 2.26 3.76
N ARG A 126 23.27 2.35 5.10
CA ARG A 126 24.44 2.11 5.96
C ARG A 126 24.98 0.68 5.88
N LYS A 127 24.13 -0.29 5.51
CA LYS A 127 24.51 -1.70 5.28
C LYS A 127 24.92 -1.99 3.83
N GLY A 128 25.00 -0.98 2.97
CA GLY A 128 25.29 -1.19 1.54
C GLY A 128 24.09 -1.70 0.74
N PHE A 129 22.86 -1.56 1.27
CA PHE A 129 21.63 -2.04 0.64
C PHE A 129 20.75 -0.88 0.12
N LYS A 130 19.85 -1.19 -0.80
CA LYS A 130 18.80 -0.31 -1.32
C LYS A 130 17.44 -0.92 -1.01
N LEU A 131 16.65 -0.21 -0.20
CA LEU A 131 15.26 -0.58 0.09
C LEU A 131 14.29 0.26 -0.74
N ASN A 132 13.42 -0.36 -1.52
CA ASN A 132 12.33 0.28 -2.25
C ASN A 132 11.02 -0.54 -2.14
N SER A 133 9.99 -0.17 -2.89
CA SER A 133 8.68 -0.88 -2.93
C SER A 133 8.76 -2.28 -3.54
N HIS A 134 9.82 -2.60 -4.25
CA HIS A 134 10.02 -3.89 -4.89
C HIS A 134 10.83 -4.83 -4.00
N GLY A 135 11.68 -4.34 -3.10
CA GLY A 135 12.54 -5.22 -2.30
C GLY A 135 13.65 -4.49 -1.58
N LEU A 136 14.45 -5.29 -0.87
CA LEU A 136 15.76 -4.93 -0.38
C LEU A 136 16.82 -5.55 -1.30
N PHE A 137 17.76 -4.74 -1.77
CA PHE A 137 18.76 -5.15 -2.75
C PHE A 137 20.16 -4.80 -2.28
N ASP A 138 21.13 -5.65 -2.60
CA ASP A 138 22.54 -5.32 -2.46
C ASP A 138 22.91 -4.24 -3.50
N ARG A 139 23.50 -3.12 -3.06
CA ARG A 139 23.79 -2.00 -3.98
C ARG A 139 24.92 -2.29 -4.96
N ARG A 140 25.83 -3.21 -4.62
CA ARG A 140 27.00 -3.52 -5.43
C ARG A 140 26.65 -4.50 -6.55
N THR A 141 25.84 -5.50 -6.22
CA THR A 141 25.52 -6.62 -7.12
C THR A 141 24.13 -6.51 -7.74
N GLY A 142 23.26 -5.66 -7.19
CA GLY A 142 21.85 -5.55 -7.61
C GLY A 142 21.00 -6.76 -7.19
N LYS A 143 21.57 -7.76 -6.51
CA LYS A 143 20.84 -8.97 -6.09
C LYS A 143 19.81 -8.63 -5.01
N ARG A 144 18.63 -9.24 -5.10
CA ARG A 144 17.59 -9.14 -4.07
C ARG A 144 18.00 -9.92 -2.84
N ILE A 145 17.95 -9.26 -1.69
CA ILE A 145 18.25 -9.80 -0.37
C ILE A 145 16.96 -10.24 0.34
N ALA A 146 15.92 -9.42 0.24
CA ALA A 146 14.62 -9.65 0.88
C ALA A 146 13.50 -8.96 0.10
N GLY A 147 12.26 -9.39 0.30
CA GLY A 147 11.11 -8.70 -0.30
C GLY A 147 9.79 -9.44 -0.21
N LYS A 148 9.80 -10.74 0.10
CA LYS A 148 8.58 -11.57 0.16
C LYS A 148 7.73 -11.21 1.37
N THR A 149 8.37 -10.92 2.50
CA THR A 149 7.69 -10.56 3.75
C THR A 149 8.33 -9.32 4.39
N GLU A 150 7.55 -8.60 5.20
CA GLU A 150 8.10 -7.48 5.97
C GLU A 150 9.14 -7.96 6.98
N THR A 151 8.90 -9.08 7.66
CA THR A 151 9.82 -9.69 8.64
C THR A 151 11.18 -10.00 8.04
N GLU A 152 11.22 -10.57 6.83
CA GLU A 152 12.47 -10.84 6.09
C GLU A 152 13.29 -9.55 5.88
N ILE A 153 12.62 -8.45 5.53
CA ILE A 153 13.27 -7.14 5.34
C ILE A 153 13.81 -6.61 6.68
N TYR A 154 13.02 -6.68 7.75
CA TYR A 154 13.44 -6.21 9.07
C TYR A 154 14.67 -7.01 9.57
N HIS A 155 14.63 -8.34 9.46
CA HIS A 155 15.74 -9.21 9.85
C HIS A 155 17.00 -8.95 9.03
N ALA A 156 16.90 -8.80 7.70
CA ALA A 156 18.03 -8.45 6.84
C ALA A 156 18.66 -7.09 7.20
N LEU A 157 17.86 -6.18 7.78
CA LEU A 157 18.31 -4.89 8.30
C LEU A 157 18.79 -4.94 9.76
N GLY A 158 18.84 -6.12 10.39
CA GLY A 158 19.24 -6.29 11.79
C GLY A 158 18.28 -5.61 12.75
N ARG A 159 16.97 -5.67 12.47
CA ARG A 159 15.91 -5.07 13.28
C ARG A 159 14.83 -6.09 13.59
N GLU A 160 14.21 -5.95 14.76
CA GLU A 160 12.98 -6.66 15.09
C GLU A 160 11.81 -6.11 14.28
N TYR A 161 10.96 -7.02 13.81
CA TYR A 161 9.73 -6.65 13.12
C TYR A 161 8.83 -5.83 14.04
N LYS A 162 8.30 -4.72 13.50
CA LYS A 162 7.29 -3.90 14.16
C LYS A 162 5.96 -4.05 13.48
N GLU A 163 4.89 -4.15 14.24
CA GLU A 163 3.55 -4.15 13.68
C GLU A 163 3.22 -2.81 13.03
N PRO A 164 2.35 -2.75 12.00
CA PRO A 164 2.05 -1.51 11.30
C PRO A 164 1.62 -0.35 12.21
N TRP A 165 0.90 -0.62 13.30
CA TRP A 165 0.46 0.41 14.26
C TRP A 165 1.57 0.94 15.18
N GLU A 166 2.73 0.27 15.23
CA GLU A 166 3.90 0.61 16.05
C GLU A 166 4.99 1.37 15.26
N ARG A 167 4.78 1.58 13.95
CA ARG A 167 5.74 2.18 13.02
C ARG A 167 5.59 3.70 12.86
#